data_AF-A0A974WLZ6-F1
#
_entry.id   AF-A0A974WLZ6-F1
#
_cell.length_a   1.000
_cell.length_b   1.000
_cell.length_c   1.000
_cell.angle_alpha   90.00
_cell.angle_beta   90.00
_cell.angle_gamma   90.00
#
_symmetry.space_group_name_H-M   'P 1'
#
loop_
_entity.id
_entity.type
_entity.pdbx_description
1 polymer ?
#
loop_
_entity_poly.entity_id
_entity_poly.type
_entity_poly.pdbx_seq_one_letter_code
_entity_poly.pdbx_strand_id
1 'polypeptide(L)' 'MTHRPDLTAGTGVWFVGARGSVATTAVVGAYAVAHGLAPTTALVSERPELHPDGLAP' A
#
# COMPACT_ATOMS: atom_id res chain seq x y z
N MET A 1 -14.32 20.75 17.15
CA MET A 1 -14.23 20.71 15.67
C MET A 1 -12.80 20.31 15.35
N THR A 2 -12.51 19.05 15.02
CA THR A 2 -12.78 18.48 13.68
C THR A 2 -13.07 16.99 13.76
N HIS A 3 -14.11 16.56 13.04
CA HIS A 3 -14.43 15.16 12.76
C HIS A 3 -13.26 14.50 12.02
N ARG A 4 -12.56 13.55 12.65
CA ARG A 4 -11.50 12.73 12.02
C ARG A 4 -12.17 11.75 11.05
N PRO A 5 -11.65 11.51 9.84
CA PRO A 5 -12.32 10.67 8.84
C PRO A 5 -12.63 9.28 9.40
N ASP A 6 -13.81 8.78 9.08
CA ASP A 6 -14.08 7.34 9.13
C ASP A 6 -13.41 6.70 7.91
N LEU A 7 -12.34 5.92 8.14
CA LEU A 7 -11.41 5.42 7.10
C LEU A 7 -11.84 4.08 6.48
N THR A 8 -13.08 3.65 6.67
CA THR A 8 -13.61 2.40 6.11
C THR A 8 -13.57 2.45 4.57
N ALA A 9 -12.68 1.80 3.82
CA ALA A 9 -11.68 0.79 4.14
C ALA A 9 -10.43 0.96 3.24
N GLY A 10 -9.49 1.82 3.63
CA GLY A 10 -8.24 1.98 2.85
C GLY A 10 -7.10 2.63 3.63
N THR A 11 -5.87 2.18 3.37
CA THR A 11 -4.65 2.74 3.94
C THR A 11 -4.18 3.95 3.13
N GLY A 12 -4.18 5.14 3.75
CA GLY A 12 -3.59 6.34 3.15
C GLY A 12 -2.07 6.41 3.38
N VAL A 13 -1.31 6.82 2.35
CA VAL A 13 0.16 6.98 2.42
C VAL A 13 0.57 8.38 1.96
N TRP A 14 1.43 9.06 2.73
CA TRP A 14 2.00 10.36 2.39
C TRP A 14 3.49 10.25 2.04
N PHE A 15 3.84 10.57 0.79
CA PHE A 15 5.24 10.60 0.34
C PHE A 15 5.84 12.00 0.50
N VAL A 16 6.84 12.13 1.36
CA VAL A 16 7.73 13.32 1.34
C VAL A 16 8.61 13.21 0.10
N GLY A 17 8.46 14.14 -0.85
CA GLY A 17 9.09 14.04 -2.16
C GLY A 17 8.29 13.19 -3.17
N ALA A 18 6.96 13.36 -3.20
CA ALA A 18 6.04 12.57 -4.04
C ALA A 18 6.34 12.51 -5.55
N ARG A 19 7.15 13.44 -6.09
CA ARG A 19 7.57 13.42 -7.52
C ARG A 19 8.88 12.69 -7.78
N GLY A 20 9.55 12.18 -6.75
CA GLY A 20 10.75 11.35 -6.92
C GLY A 20 10.42 10.00 -7.55
N SER A 21 11.41 9.38 -8.21
CA SER A 21 11.22 8.10 -8.94
C SER A 21 10.68 6.98 -8.07
N VAL A 22 11.08 6.90 -6.80
CA VAL A 22 10.61 5.87 -5.86
C VAL A 22 9.13 6.03 -5.56
N ALA A 23 8.69 7.25 -5.24
CA ALA A 23 7.29 7.52 -4.92
C ALA A 23 6.37 7.26 -6.13
N THR A 24 6.77 7.72 -7.32
CA THR A 24 5.98 7.51 -8.53
C THR A 24 5.92 6.03 -8.92
N THR A 25 7.03 5.31 -8.82
CA THR A 25 7.07 3.86 -9.08
C THR A 25 6.20 3.09 -8.09
N ALA A 26 6.26 3.43 -6.80
CA ALA A 26 5.43 2.79 -5.77
C ALA A 26 3.93 3.00 -6.04
N VAL A 27 3.51 4.21 -6.41
CA VAL A 27 2.10 4.52 -6.73
C VAL A 27 1.63 3.78 -7.99
N VAL A 28 2.40 3.83 -9.08
CA VAL A 28 2.05 3.12 -10.32
C VAL A 28 2.04 1.61 -10.12
N GLY A 29 3.02 1.08 -9.39
CA GLY A 29 3.11 -0.33 -9.05
C GLY A 29 1.94 -0.80 -8.20
N ALA A 30 1.57 -0.06 -7.15
CA ALA A 30 0.42 -0.36 -6.32
C ALA A 30 -0.88 -0.37 -7.13
N TYR A 31 -1.07 0.60 -8.03
CA TYR A 31 -2.21 0.62 -8.94
C TYR A 31 -2.23 -0.62 -9.86
N ALA A 32 -1.10 -0.93 -10.49
CA ALA A 32 -0.99 -2.07 -11.40
C ALA A 32 -1.29 -3.40 -10.68
N VAL A 33 -0.75 -3.61 -9.49
CA VAL A 33 -1.02 -4.80 -8.66
C VAL A 33 -2.49 -4.87 -8.26
N ALA A 34 -3.05 -3.78 -7.75
CA ALA A 34 -4.46 -3.73 -7.33
C ALA A 34 -5.46 -4.02 -8.46
N HIS A 35 -5.07 -3.78 -9.71
CA HIS A 35 -5.88 -4.04 -10.91
C HIS A 35 -5.43 -5.30 -11.68
N GLY A 36 -4.54 -6.12 -11.12
CA GLY A 36 -4.07 -7.36 -11.75
C GLY A 36 -3.24 -7.16 -13.03
N LEU A 37 -2.70 -5.97 -13.26
CA LEU A 37 -1.86 -5.61 -14.40
C LEU A 37 -0.39 -5.98 -14.19
N ALA A 38 0.00 -6.29 -12.95
CA ALA A 38 1.35 -6.74 -12.58
C ALA A 38 1.26 -7.77 -11.43
N PRO A 39 2.19 -8.74 -11.36
CA PRO A 39 2.24 -9.69 -10.24
C PRO A 39 2.77 -9.03 -8.97
N THR A 40 2.54 -9.66 -7.82
CA THR A 40 3.06 -9.25 -6.51
C THR A 40 4.53 -9.65 -6.26
N THR A 41 5.28 -9.96 -7.33
CA THR A 41 6.67 -10.42 -7.23
C THR A 41 7.52 -9.40 -6.45
N ALA A 42 8.33 -9.91 -5.52
CA ALA A 42 9.18 -9.14 -4.61
C ALA A 42 8.46 -8.28 -3.54
N LEU A 43 7.12 -8.31 -3.46
CA LEU A 43 6.42 -7.73 -2.32
C LEU A 43 6.63 -8.61 -1.08
N VAL A 44 7.47 -8.15 -0.15
CA VAL A 44 7.78 -8.90 1.08
C VAL A 44 6.52 -9.17 1.90
N SER A 45 5.58 -8.23 1.93
CA SER A 45 4.30 -8.36 2.63
C SER A 45 3.43 -9.52 2.14
N GLU A 46 3.64 -10.01 0.91
CA GLU A 46 2.89 -11.12 0.32
C GLU A 46 3.52 -12.49 0.65
N ARG A 47 4.57 -12.51 1.49
CA ARG A 47 5.13 -13.76 2.02
C ARG A 47 4.16 -14.41 3.03
N PRO A 48 3.96 -15.74 3.01
CA PRO A 48 3.05 -16.44 3.92
C PRO A 48 3.26 -16.13 5.41
N GLU A 49 4.51 -15.86 5.80
CA GLU A 49 4.91 -15.58 7.18
C GLU A 49 4.45 -14.20 7.69
N LEU A 50 3.96 -13.33 6.79
CA LEU A 50 3.45 -11.99 7.11
C LEU A 50 1.94 -11.85 6.84
N HIS A 51 1.22 -12.98 6.67
CA HIS A 51 -0.22 -12.95 6.52
C HIS A 51 -0.87 -12.25 7.73
N PRO A 52 -1.87 -11.37 7.54
CA PRO A 52 -2.47 -10.59 8.63
C PRO A 52 -2.99 -11.41 9.81
N ASP A 53 -3.32 -12.69 9.60
CA ASP A 53 -3.68 -13.63 10.67
C ASP A 53 -2.55 -13.86 11.70
N GLY A 54 -1.32 -13.45 11.38
CA GLY A 54 -0.14 -13.55 12.24
C GLY A 54 0.36 -12.21 12.81
N LEU A 55 -0.29 -11.08 12.53
CA LEU A 55 0.12 -9.76 13.01
C LEU A 55 -0.87 -9.24 14.06
N ALA A 56 -0.35 -8.81 15.22
CA ALA A 56 -1.17 -8.15 16.23
C ALA A 56 -1.78 -6.84 15.66
N PRO A 57 -3.00 -6.46 16.09
CA PRO A 57 -3.69 -5.27 15.59
C PRO A 57 -2.91 -3.97 15.81
#